data_AF-A0A7C4YTW4-F1
#
_entry.id   AF-A0A7C4YTW4-F1
#
_cell.length_a   1.000
_cell.length_b   1.000
_cell.length_c   1.000
_cell.angle_alpha   90.00
_cell.angle_beta   90.00
_cell.angle_gamma   90.00
#
_symmetry.space_group_name_H-M   'P 1'
#
loop_
_entity.id
_entity.type
_entity.pdbx_description
1 polymer ?
#
loop_
_entity_poly.entity_id
_entity_poly.type
_entity_poly.pdbx_seq_one_letter_code
_entity_poly.pdbx_strand_id
1 'polypeptide(L)'
;ISIAFAAARTYAMTVNRILDLPFDRINPRTKERPLVTGKVKKRTAYTGALLSLLVLFSVAYMLGPFVLKLLPIALFFLTFYHVTKRFTYLSHFFLGFTDGLAPLGAWIAIKNSAFSVSDIPGWLLLFIVTFWIAGFDIMYQCQDVEFDKKMNLQTIPSRFGIRTGLIVARFCHGIMFLGLLGLLTLFEQKIPFIVALAITSYLLIKEHLMVSPEDLSNLNVAFFNMNGYISIVVFLGIMVSILI
;
A
#
# COMPACT_ATOMS: atom_id res chain seq x y z
N ILE A 1 -8.98 -16.47 2.74
CA ILE A 1 -8.40 -15.12 2.91
C ILE A 1 -7.26 -14.88 1.92
N SER A 2 -6.19 -15.70 1.89
CA SER A 2 -5.05 -15.49 0.97
C SER A 2 -5.43 -15.47 -0.52
N ILE A 3 -6.40 -16.29 -0.95
CA ILE A 3 -6.92 -16.27 -2.33
C ILE A 3 -7.61 -14.92 -2.65
N ALA A 4 -8.40 -14.38 -1.71
CA ALA A 4 -9.04 -13.08 -1.88
C ALA A 4 -8.00 -11.96 -2.01
N PHE A 5 -6.94 -11.99 -1.17
CA PHE A 5 -5.82 -11.05 -1.28
C PHE A 5 -5.13 -11.12 -2.65
N ALA A 6 -4.79 -12.32 -3.11
CA ALA A 6 -4.14 -12.51 -4.41
C ALA A 6 -5.03 -12.01 -5.56
N ALA A 7 -6.33 -12.32 -5.52
CA ALA A 7 -7.31 -11.90 -6.52
C ALA A 7 -7.50 -10.38 -6.53
N ALA A 8 -7.69 -9.76 -5.35
CA ALA A 8 -7.82 -8.31 -5.22
C ALA A 8 -6.58 -7.56 -5.73
N ARG A 9 -5.39 -8.03 -5.35
CA ARG A 9 -4.11 -7.46 -5.81
C ARG A 9 -3.93 -7.60 -7.32
N THR A 10 -4.26 -8.77 -7.88
CA THR A 10 -4.18 -9.00 -9.33
C THR A 10 -5.16 -8.11 -10.08
N TYR A 11 -6.39 -7.97 -9.58
CA TYR A 11 -7.39 -7.06 -10.13
C TYR A 11 -6.90 -5.61 -10.12
N ALA A 12 -6.54 -5.07 -8.95
CA ALA A 12 -6.11 -3.68 -8.80
C ALA A 12 -4.86 -3.36 -9.65
N MET A 13 -3.84 -4.24 -9.64
CA MET A 13 -2.66 -4.00 -10.48
C MET A 13 -3.00 -4.02 -11.97
N THR A 14 -3.88 -4.91 -12.41
CA THR A 14 -4.27 -4.98 -13.82
C THR A 14 -5.07 -3.76 -14.25
N VAL A 15 -6.03 -3.33 -13.41
CA VAL A 15 -6.81 -2.12 -13.62
C VAL A 15 -5.91 -0.88 -13.64
N ASN A 16 -4.90 -0.80 -12.75
CA ASN A 16 -3.90 0.26 -12.79
C ASN A 16 -3.25 0.37 -14.17
N ARG A 17 -2.74 -0.75 -14.72
CA ARG A 17 -2.08 -0.75 -16.03
C ARG A 17 -3.02 -0.33 -17.15
N ILE A 18 -4.29 -0.72 -17.07
CA ILE A 18 -5.29 -0.34 -18.07
C ILE A 18 -5.58 1.17 -17.99
N LEU A 19 -5.86 1.71 -16.80
CA LEU A 19 -6.27 3.10 -16.60
C LEU A 19 -5.13 4.11 -16.80
N ASP A 20 -3.90 3.72 -16.45
CA ASP A 20 -2.72 4.58 -16.60
C ASP A 20 -2.03 4.41 -17.95
N LEU A 21 -2.51 3.52 -18.83
CA LEU A 21 -1.90 3.26 -20.14
C LEU A 21 -1.59 4.52 -20.98
N PRO A 22 -2.47 5.55 -21.06
CA PRO A 22 -2.16 6.78 -21.79
C PRO A 22 -0.96 7.54 -21.20
N PHE A 23 -0.86 7.58 -19.87
CA PHE A 23 0.26 8.24 -19.16
C PHE A 23 1.54 7.39 -19.23
N ASP A 24 1.39 6.08 -19.11
CA ASP A 24 2.51 5.14 -19.12
C ASP A 24 3.28 5.14 -20.45
N ARG A 25 2.59 5.42 -21.56
CA ARG A 25 3.18 5.53 -22.90
C ARG A 25 4.11 6.72 -23.05
N ILE A 26 3.88 7.79 -22.31
CA ILE A 26 4.60 9.05 -22.43
C ILE A 26 5.56 9.31 -21.26
N ASN A 27 5.50 8.54 -20.18
CA ASN A 27 6.46 8.60 -19.09
C ASN A 27 7.72 7.77 -19.45
N PRO A 28 8.92 8.38 -19.49
CA PRO A 28 10.18 7.70 -19.81
C PRO A 28 10.47 6.45 -18.95
N ARG A 29 10.07 6.47 -17.67
CA ARG A 29 10.27 5.38 -16.71
C ARG A 29 9.39 4.16 -17.01
N THR A 30 8.22 4.38 -17.61
CA THR A 30 7.17 3.35 -17.74
C THR A 30 6.95 2.89 -19.18
N LYS A 31 7.66 3.47 -20.14
CA LYS A 31 7.57 3.13 -21.56
C LYS A 31 7.80 1.65 -21.87
N GLU A 32 8.59 0.96 -21.03
CA GLU A 32 8.91 -0.47 -21.20
C GLU A 32 7.87 -1.42 -20.58
N ARG A 33 6.79 -0.89 -19.97
CA ARG A 33 5.75 -1.73 -19.36
C ARG A 33 5.14 -2.69 -20.41
N PRO A 34 4.81 -3.96 -20.05
CA PRO A 34 4.34 -4.95 -21.02
C PRO A 34 3.08 -4.56 -21.81
N LEU A 35 2.16 -3.80 -21.19
CA LEU A 35 0.95 -3.32 -21.85
C LEU A 35 1.20 -2.12 -22.78
N VAL A 36 2.28 -1.35 -22.53
CA VAL A 36 2.73 -0.24 -23.38
C VAL A 36 3.40 -0.79 -24.64
N THR A 37 4.35 -1.71 -24.46
CA THR A 37 5.14 -2.33 -25.53
C THR A 37 4.34 -3.33 -26.38
N GLY A 38 3.15 -3.73 -25.93
CA GLY A 38 2.31 -4.72 -26.62
C GLY A 38 2.72 -6.18 -26.37
N LYS A 39 3.73 -6.44 -25.53
CA LYS A 39 4.08 -7.79 -25.04
C LYS A 39 2.88 -8.50 -24.40
N VAL A 40 1.99 -7.74 -23.77
CA VAL A 40 0.69 -8.21 -23.28
C VAL A 40 -0.42 -7.51 -24.05
N LYS A 41 -1.33 -8.28 -24.65
CA LYS A 41 -2.50 -7.74 -25.36
C LYS A 41 -3.47 -7.11 -24.36
N LYS A 42 -4.11 -6.00 -24.74
CA LYS A 42 -5.18 -5.37 -23.93
C LYS A 42 -6.28 -6.35 -23.53
N ARG A 43 -6.70 -7.22 -24.47
CA ARG A 43 -7.70 -8.27 -24.20
C ARG A 43 -7.27 -9.18 -23.04
N THR A 44 -6.00 -9.59 -22.98
CA THR A 44 -5.46 -10.38 -21.88
C THR A 44 -5.56 -9.63 -20.54
N ALA A 45 -5.25 -8.34 -20.52
CA ALA A 45 -5.39 -7.53 -19.30
C ALA A 45 -6.86 -7.44 -18.84
N TYR A 46 -7.79 -7.13 -19.74
CA TYR A 46 -9.23 -7.09 -19.40
C TYR A 46 -9.76 -8.44 -18.93
N THR A 47 -9.40 -9.54 -19.61
CA THR A 47 -9.78 -10.89 -19.19
C THR A 47 -9.18 -11.26 -17.83
N GLY A 48 -7.91 -10.94 -17.59
CA GLY A 48 -7.25 -11.17 -16.29
C GLY A 48 -7.91 -10.40 -15.15
N ALA A 49 -8.28 -9.14 -15.38
CA ALA A 49 -9.03 -8.34 -14.41
C ALA A 49 -10.41 -8.97 -14.13
N LEU A 50 -11.16 -9.34 -15.16
CA LEU A 50 -12.48 -9.98 -14.99
C LEU A 50 -12.39 -11.30 -14.22
N LEU A 51 -11.44 -12.17 -14.57
CA LEU A 51 -11.23 -13.45 -13.87
C LEU A 51 -10.85 -13.23 -12.40
N SER A 52 -9.95 -12.28 -12.13
CA SER A 52 -9.56 -11.93 -10.75
C SER A 52 -10.74 -11.40 -9.95
N LEU A 53 -11.59 -10.57 -10.57
CA LEU A 53 -12.82 -10.07 -9.96
C LEU A 53 -13.80 -11.20 -9.62
N LEU A 54 -14.00 -12.14 -10.54
CA LEU A 54 -14.87 -13.31 -10.31
C LEU A 54 -14.33 -14.19 -9.17
N VAL A 55 -13.03 -14.44 -9.12
CA VAL A 55 -12.40 -15.18 -8.01
C VAL A 55 -12.60 -14.44 -6.69
N LEU A 56 -12.38 -13.12 -6.67
CA LEU A 56 -12.58 -12.31 -5.47
C LEU A 56 -14.04 -12.38 -4.99
N PHE A 57 -15.01 -12.26 -5.88
CA PHE A 57 -16.44 -12.36 -5.56
C PHE A 57 -16.78 -13.75 -4.99
N SER A 58 -16.35 -14.83 -5.65
CA SER A 58 -16.58 -16.19 -5.19
C SER A 58 -15.99 -16.44 -3.80
N VAL A 59 -14.76 -15.99 -3.54
CA VAL A 59 -14.14 -16.14 -2.22
C VAL A 59 -14.85 -15.27 -1.19
N ALA A 60 -15.25 -14.04 -1.51
CA ALA A 60 -16.01 -13.19 -0.59
C ALA A 60 -17.36 -13.81 -0.21
N TYR A 61 -18.06 -14.44 -1.17
CA TYR A 61 -19.27 -15.21 -0.91
C TYR A 61 -19.02 -16.37 0.05
N MET A 62 -17.94 -17.13 -0.16
CA MET A 62 -17.55 -18.25 0.72
C MET A 62 -17.11 -17.81 2.13
N LEU A 63 -16.53 -16.61 2.27
CA LEU A 63 -16.14 -16.05 3.57
C LEU A 63 -17.33 -15.57 4.40
N GLY A 64 -18.49 -15.37 3.78
CA GLY A 64 -19.75 -15.12 4.49
C GLY A 64 -20.47 -13.84 4.06
N PRO A 65 -21.74 -13.70 4.46
CA PRO A 65 -22.60 -12.61 4.00
C PRO A 65 -22.12 -11.22 4.42
N PHE A 66 -21.45 -11.10 5.57
CA PHE A 66 -20.93 -9.81 6.02
C PHE A 66 -19.75 -9.33 5.15
N VAL A 67 -18.81 -10.23 4.84
CA VAL A 67 -17.69 -9.94 3.93
C VAL A 67 -18.21 -9.57 2.54
N LEU A 68 -19.18 -10.33 2.03
CA LEU A 68 -19.81 -10.05 0.73
C LEU A 68 -20.50 -8.69 0.68
N LYS A 69 -21.17 -8.27 1.77
CA LYS A 69 -21.80 -6.93 1.87
C LYS A 69 -20.78 -5.80 1.79
N LEU A 70 -19.56 -6.01 2.28
CA LEU A 70 -18.49 -5.00 2.26
C LEU A 70 -17.67 -5.01 0.95
N LEU A 71 -17.79 -6.06 0.14
CA LEU A 71 -17.07 -6.19 -1.12
C LEU A 71 -17.23 -4.98 -2.07
N PRO A 72 -18.42 -4.37 -2.25
CA PRO A 72 -18.56 -3.18 -3.10
C PRO A 72 -17.68 -2.00 -2.63
N ILE A 73 -17.51 -1.83 -1.32
CA ILE A 73 -16.63 -0.79 -0.75
C ILE A 73 -15.17 -1.10 -1.08
N ALA A 74 -14.75 -2.36 -0.90
CA ALA A 74 -13.40 -2.77 -1.26
C ALA A 74 -13.13 -2.57 -2.76
N LEU A 75 -14.07 -2.94 -3.63
CA LEU A 75 -13.96 -2.75 -5.08
C LEU A 75 -13.89 -1.28 -5.47
N PHE A 76 -14.67 -0.41 -4.81
CA PHE A 76 -14.58 1.03 -5.02
C PHE A 76 -13.14 1.51 -4.81
N PHE A 77 -12.52 1.18 -3.68
CA PHE A 77 -11.15 1.60 -3.41
C PHE A 77 -10.13 0.95 -4.37
N LEU A 78 -10.23 -0.36 -4.62
CA LEU A 78 -9.34 -1.10 -5.54
C LEU A 78 -9.33 -0.54 -6.96
N THR A 79 -10.42 0.07 -7.42
CA THR A 79 -10.52 0.68 -8.77
C THR A 79 -10.25 2.18 -8.74
N PHE A 80 -10.77 2.89 -7.73
CA PHE A 80 -10.81 4.35 -7.71
C PHE A 80 -9.45 4.97 -7.39
N TYR A 81 -8.63 4.33 -6.55
CA TYR A 81 -7.39 4.96 -6.07
C TYR A 81 -6.45 5.39 -7.23
N HIS A 82 -6.46 4.66 -8.35
CA HIS A 82 -5.60 4.94 -9.51
C HIS A 82 -5.83 6.31 -10.14
N VAL A 83 -7.06 6.85 -10.05
CA VAL A 83 -7.41 8.14 -10.67
C VAL A 83 -7.26 9.31 -9.71
N THR A 84 -7.01 9.07 -8.42
CA THR A 84 -6.98 10.12 -7.38
C THR A 84 -5.91 11.18 -7.63
N LYS A 85 -4.73 10.78 -8.13
CA LYS A 85 -3.65 11.71 -8.51
C LYS A 85 -4.06 12.72 -9.60
N ARG A 86 -5.19 12.52 -10.28
CA ARG A 86 -5.67 13.45 -11.32
C ARG A 86 -6.37 14.68 -10.72
N PHE A 87 -6.79 14.63 -9.46
CA PHE A 87 -7.58 15.70 -8.83
C PHE A 87 -7.23 15.97 -7.36
N THR A 88 -6.42 15.15 -6.69
CA THR A 88 -6.02 15.41 -5.29
C THR A 88 -4.58 15.00 -4.99
N TYR A 89 -3.89 15.80 -4.18
CA TYR A 89 -2.56 15.50 -3.63
C TYR A 89 -2.58 14.37 -2.58
N LEU A 90 -3.77 13.97 -2.13
CA LEU A 90 -3.95 12.91 -1.14
C LEU A 90 -3.91 11.50 -1.75
N SER A 91 -3.54 11.36 -3.02
CA SER A 91 -3.51 10.07 -3.72
C SER A 91 -2.72 8.98 -2.99
N HIS A 92 -1.63 9.37 -2.32
CA HIS A 92 -0.80 8.48 -1.52
C HIS A 92 -1.56 7.86 -0.34
N PHE A 93 -2.46 8.63 0.29
CA PHE A 93 -3.31 8.16 1.39
C PHE A 93 -4.48 7.31 0.88
N PHE A 94 -5.01 7.59 -0.32
CA PHE A 94 -5.99 6.71 -0.95
C PHE A 94 -5.39 5.35 -1.30
N LEU A 95 -4.15 5.34 -1.84
CA LEU A 95 -3.40 4.10 -2.07
C LEU A 95 -3.18 3.36 -0.75
N GLY A 96 -2.63 4.05 0.26
CA GLY A 96 -2.35 3.43 1.55
C GLY A 96 -3.60 2.89 2.24
N PHE A 97 -4.72 3.62 2.19
CA PHE A 97 -6.00 3.16 2.70
C PHE A 97 -6.46 1.90 1.97
N THR A 98 -6.33 1.87 0.64
CA THR A 98 -6.68 0.71 -0.18
C THR A 98 -5.86 -0.52 0.20
N ASP A 99 -4.55 -0.38 0.41
CA ASP A 99 -3.69 -1.47 0.88
C ASP A 99 -3.99 -1.84 2.35
N GLY A 100 -4.35 -0.86 3.19
CA GLY A 100 -4.78 -1.06 4.58
C GLY A 100 -6.10 -1.81 4.71
N LEU A 101 -6.95 -1.82 3.68
CA LEU A 101 -8.13 -2.68 3.63
C LEU A 101 -7.76 -4.18 3.61
N ALA A 102 -6.54 -4.56 3.23
CA ALA A 102 -6.13 -5.97 3.22
C ALA A 102 -6.08 -6.59 4.64
N PRO A 103 -5.32 -6.04 5.61
CA PRO A 103 -5.35 -6.57 6.98
C PRO A 103 -6.71 -6.38 7.67
N LEU A 104 -7.42 -5.27 7.44
CA LEU A 104 -8.78 -5.11 7.96
C LEU A 104 -9.75 -6.14 7.36
N GLY A 105 -9.64 -6.43 6.06
CA GLY A 105 -10.44 -7.47 5.40
C GLY A 105 -10.15 -8.86 5.97
N ALA A 106 -8.89 -9.16 6.30
CA ALA A 106 -8.53 -10.40 6.99
C ALA A 106 -9.13 -10.45 8.40
N TRP A 107 -9.06 -9.34 9.16
CA TRP A 107 -9.70 -9.22 10.47
C TRP A 107 -11.21 -9.51 10.38
N ILE A 108 -11.91 -8.81 9.49
CA ILE A 108 -13.35 -8.95 9.28
C ILE A 108 -13.72 -10.39 8.86
N ALA A 109 -12.92 -11.00 7.98
CA ALA A 109 -13.17 -12.37 7.54
C ALA A 109 -13.02 -13.41 8.67
N ILE A 110 -12.20 -13.15 9.69
CA ILE A 110 -12.01 -14.03 10.84
C ILE A 110 -13.04 -13.74 11.93
N LYS A 111 -13.21 -12.46 12.29
CA LYS A 111 -14.09 -12.02 13.38
C LYS A 111 -15.56 -11.96 13.00
N ASN A 112 -15.87 -11.88 11.71
CA ASN A 112 -17.20 -11.60 11.19
C ASN A 112 -17.84 -10.33 11.82
N SER A 113 -16.99 -9.34 12.11
CA SER A 113 -17.35 -8.04 12.71
C SER A 113 -16.38 -6.96 12.23
N ALA A 114 -16.85 -5.71 12.21
CA ALA A 114 -16.04 -4.55 11.82
C ALA A 114 -16.31 -3.28 12.64
N PHE A 115 -17.42 -3.20 13.38
CA PHE A 115 -17.91 -1.95 13.96
C PHE A 115 -18.16 -2.03 15.47
N SER A 116 -17.47 -2.95 16.15
CA SER A 116 -17.48 -3.06 17.61
C SER A 116 -16.17 -2.53 18.21
N VAL A 117 -16.18 -2.25 19.51
CA VAL A 117 -14.95 -1.90 20.26
C VAL A 117 -13.89 -2.99 20.13
N SER A 118 -14.32 -4.25 20.03
CA SER A 118 -13.38 -5.37 19.86
C SER A 118 -12.65 -5.36 18.50
N ASP A 119 -13.11 -4.56 17.53
CA ASP A 119 -12.53 -4.45 16.19
C ASP A 119 -11.49 -3.33 16.06
N ILE A 120 -11.24 -2.55 17.13
CA ILE A 120 -10.21 -1.50 17.17
C ILE A 120 -8.86 -1.98 16.60
N PRO A 121 -8.36 -3.20 16.91
CA PRO A 121 -7.09 -3.64 16.35
C PRO A 121 -7.09 -3.78 14.83
N GLY A 122 -8.22 -4.20 14.22
CA GLY A 122 -8.35 -4.28 12.76
C GLY A 122 -8.26 -2.91 12.10
N TRP A 123 -8.89 -1.89 12.71
CA TRP A 123 -8.80 -0.50 12.25
C TRP A 123 -7.43 0.11 12.47
N LEU A 124 -6.78 -0.22 13.59
CA LEU A 124 -5.41 0.21 13.86
C LEU A 124 -4.44 -0.37 12.82
N LEU A 125 -4.61 -1.64 12.41
CA LEU A 125 -3.81 -2.24 11.34
C LEU A 125 -4.02 -1.53 9.99
N LEU A 126 -5.27 -1.19 9.65
CA LEU A 126 -5.55 -0.36 8.47
C LEU A 126 -4.81 0.97 8.55
N PHE A 127 -4.88 1.64 9.70
CA PHE A 127 -4.23 2.92 9.92
C PHE A 127 -2.71 2.84 9.78
N ILE A 128 -2.07 1.85 10.43
CA ILE A 128 -0.63 1.59 10.33
C ILE A 128 -0.22 1.40 8.88
N VAL A 129 -0.90 0.52 8.14
CA VAL A 129 -0.59 0.25 6.74
C VAL A 129 -0.85 1.47 5.87
N THR A 130 -1.90 2.26 6.15
CA THR A 130 -2.19 3.49 5.40
C THR A 130 -1.02 4.46 5.43
N PHE A 131 -0.50 4.74 6.62
CA PHE A 131 0.63 5.67 6.78
C PHE A 131 1.96 5.07 6.35
N TRP A 132 2.13 3.76 6.48
CA TRP A 132 3.30 3.08 5.93
C TRP A 132 3.38 3.26 4.41
N ILE A 133 2.33 2.85 3.71
CA ILE A 133 2.26 2.89 2.25
C ILE A 133 2.31 4.32 1.73
N ALA A 134 1.57 5.24 2.36
CA ALA A 134 1.60 6.64 1.97
C ALA A 134 3.01 7.23 2.10
N GLY A 135 3.74 6.93 3.18
CA GLY A 135 5.08 7.46 3.40
C GLY A 135 6.07 7.04 2.32
N PHE A 136 6.18 5.74 2.04
CA PHE A 136 7.12 5.27 1.03
C PHE A 136 6.65 5.60 -0.39
N ASP A 137 5.34 5.68 -0.67
CA ASP A 137 4.83 6.05 -2.00
C ASP A 137 5.11 7.52 -2.31
N ILE A 138 5.02 8.40 -1.31
CA ILE A 138 5.46 9.81 -1.45
C ILE A 138 6.94 9.87 -1.80
N MET A 139 7.79 9.11 -1.10
CA MET A 139 9.22 9.04 -1.43
C MET A 139 9.43 8.51 -2.85
N TYR A 140 8.72 7.44 -3.23
CA TYR A 140 8.84 6.84 -4.55
C TYR A 140 8.44 7.83 -5.65
N GLN A 141 7.41 8.65 -5.41
CA GLN A 141 6.92 9.62 -6.37
C GLN A 141 7.89 10.80 -6.60
N CYS A 142 8.88 11.01 -5.72
CA CYS A 142 9.92 12.03 -5.94
C CYS A 142 10.68 11.85 -7.26
N GLN A 143 10.75 10.63 -7.81
CA GLN A 143 11.42 10.37 -9.09
C GLN A 143 10.62 10.85 -10.32
N ASP A 144 9.31 11.06 -10.18
CA ASP A 144 8.40 11.40 -11.27
C ASP A 144 7.96 12.88 -11.23
N VAL A 145 8.57 13.72 -10.38
CA VAL A 145 8.16 15.13 -10.16
C VAL A 145 8.02 15.93 -11.44
N GLU A 146 9.02 15.89 -12.32
CA GLU A 146 9.00 16.67 -13.56
C GLU A 146 7.95 16.16 -14.55
N PHE A 147 7.73 14.84 -14.58
CA PHE A 147 6.67 14.25 -15.38
C PHE A 147 5.28 14.64 -14.84
N ASP A 148 5.09 14.54 -13.53
CA ASP A 148 3.83 14.86 -12.86
C ASP A 148 3.45 16.33 -13.06
N LYS A 149 4.40 17.26 -12.94
CA LYS A 149 4.19 18.68 -13.22
C LYS A 149 3.73 18.90 -14.66
N LYS A 150 4.43 18.28 -15.62
CA LYS A 150 4.12 18.40 -17.05
C LYS A 150 2.73 17.85 -17.39
N MET A 151 2.29 16.81 -16.69
CA MET A 151 0.98 16.17 -16.89
C MET A 151 -0.12 16.72 -15.96
N ASN A 152 0.19 17.76 -15.18
CA ASN A 152 -0.72 18.33 -14.16
C ASN A 152 -1.27 17.27 -13.19
N LEU A 153 -0.46 16.30 -12.81
CA LEU A 153 -0.78 15.30 -11.79
C LEU A 153 -0.55 15.89 -10.40
N GLN A 154 -1.54 15.71 -9.54
CA GLN A 154 -1.62 16.22 -8.19
C GLN A 154 -0.91 15.24 -7.24
N THR A 155 0.41 15.34 -7.12
CA THR A 155 1.20 14.58 -6.13
C THR A 155 1.89 15.52 -5.15
N ILE A 156 2.17 15.05 -3.93
CA ILE A 156 2.80 15.89 -2.90
C ILE A 156 4.17 16.42 -3.38
N PRO A 157 5.09 15.60 -3.92
CA PRO A 157 6.37 16.08 -4.40
C PRO A 157 6.25 17.04 -5.60
N SER A 158 5.29 16.81 -6.51
CA SER A 158 5.05 17.69 -7.67
C SER A 158 4.58 19.09 -7.24
N ARG A 159 3.67 19.16 -6.26
CA ARG A 159 3.06 20.41 -5.79
C ARG A 159 3.93 21.18 -4.81
N PHE A 160 4.55 20.50 -3.86
CA PHE A 160 5.24 21.11 -2.72
C PHE A 160 6.76 20.91 -2.73
N GLY A 161 7.28 20.23 -3.76
CA GLY A 161 8.71 19.94 -3.92
C GLY A 161 9.15 18.67 -3.20
N ILE A 162 10.29 18.13 -3.65
CA ILE A 162 10.90 16.89 -3.15
C ILE A 162 11.17 16.97 -1.64
N ARG A 163 11.73 18.09 -1.16
CA ARG A 163 12.02 18.30 0.26
C ARG A 163 10.78 18.14 1.14
N THR A 164 9.67 18.77 0.74
CA THR A 164 8.40 18.63 1.46
C THR A 164 7.88 17.20 1.40
N GLY A 165 7.95 16.56 0.23
CA GLY A 165 7.59 15.15 0.07
C GLY A 165 8.33 14.24 1.06
N LEU A 166 9.65 14.37 1.16
CA LEU A 166 10.45 13.58 2.09
C LEU A 166 10.11 13.88 3.57
N ILE A 167 9.80 15.13 3.93
CA ILE A 167 9.36 15.47 5.29
C ILE A 167 8.00 14.82 5.59
N VAL A 168 7.04 14.88 4.68
CA VAL A 168 5.73 14.23 4.86
C VAL A 168 5.90 12.71 4.98
N ALA A 169 6.79 12.11 4.19
CA ALA A 169 7.09 10.68 4.29
C ALA A 169 7.64 10.30 5.67
N ARG A 170 8.56 11.09 6.25
CA ARG A 170 9.06 10.89 7.62
C ARG A 170 7.94 10.94 8.65
N PHE A 171 7.05 11.93 8.53
CA PHE A 171 5.91 12.07 9.44
C PHE A 171 4.97 10.86 9.33
N CYS A 172 4.70 10.39 8.12
CA CYS A 172 3.89 9.20 7.89
C CYS A 172 4.52 7.94 8.53
N HIS A 173 5.83 7.72 8.32
CA HIS A 173 6.53 6.59 8.95
C HIS A 173 6.59 6.71 10.49
N GLY A 174 6.67 7.93 11.02
CA GLY A 174 6.55 8.19 12.46
C GLY A 174 5.17 7.80 13.01
N ILE A 175 4.09 8.22 12.35
CA ILE A 175 2.71 7.84 12.72
C ILE A 175 2.52 6.32 12.65
N MET A 176 2.98 5.70 11.58
CA MET A 176 2.96 4.25 11.39
C MET A 176 3.66 3.54 12.55
N PHE A 177 4.85 4.00 12.94
CA PHE A 177 5.61 3.42 14.05
C PHE A 177 4.91 3.60 15.40
N LEU A 178 4.28 4.76 15.66
CA LEU A 178 3.44 4.96 16.84
C LEU A 178 2.25 3.99 16.86
N GLY A 179 1.65 3.70 15.71
CA GLY A 179 0.60 2.68 15.61
C GLY A 179 1.13 1.28 15.93
N LEU A 180 2.33 0.91 15.47
CA LEU A 180 2.98 -0.36 15.83
C LEU A 180 3.24 -0.47 17.34
N LEU A 181 3.64 0.63 18.00
CA LEU A 181 3.73 0.68 19.48
C LEU A 181 2.36 0.49 20.14
N GLY A 182 1.28 0.97 19.53
CA GLY A 182 -0.08 0.69 19.99
C GLY A 182 -0.45 -0.80 19.95
N LEU A 183 0.11 -1.59 19.01
CA LEU A 183 -0.11 -3.03 18.98
C LEU A 183 0.60 -3.76 20.14
N LEU A 184 1.74 -3.23 20.61
CA LEU A 184 2.45 -3.78 21.77
C LEU A 184 1.57 -3.76 23.01
N THR A 185 0.84 -2.66 23.23
CA THR A 185 -0.05 -2.50 24.40
C THR A 185 -1.38 -3.24 24.22
N LEU A 186 -1.98 -3.20 23.03
CA LEU A 186 -3.29 -3.84 22.79
C LEU A 186 -3.26 -5.37 22.84
N PHE A 187 -2.11 -5.98 22.56
CA PHE A 187 -1.97 -7.44 22.50
C PHE A 187 -0.96 -8.00 23.51
N GLU A 188 -0.47 -7.19 24.45
CA GLU A 188 0.53 -7.59 25.45
C GLU A 188 1.71 -8.36 24.82
N GLN A 189 2.23 -7.85 23.70
CA GLN A 189 3.20 -8.58 22.89
C GLN A 189 4.52 -8.80 23.64
N LYS A 190 5.17 -9.93 23.35
CA LYS A 190 6.40 -10.38 24.03
C LYS A 190 7.65 -9.75 23.43
N ILE A 191 8.79 -10.04 24.06
CA ILE A 191 10.14 -9.58 23.67
C ILE A 191 10.42 -9.70 22.16
N PRO A 192 10.04 -10.79 21.44
CA PRO A 192 10.29 -10.89 20.00
C PRO A 192 9.68 -9.74 19.18
N PHE A 193 8.49 -9.25 19.54
CA PHE A 193 7.88 -8.12 18.85
C PHE A 193 8.61 -6.81 19.17
N ILE A 194 9.05 -6.61 20.42
CA ILE A 194 9.85 -5.43 20.80
C ILE A 194 11.16 -5.37 20.00
N VAL A 195 11.84 -6.52 19.84
CA VAL A 195 13.04 -6.62 19.00
C VAL A 195 12.73 -6.28 17.55
N ALA A 196 11.61 -6.78 17.02
CA ALA A 196 11.16 -6.43 15.66
C ALA A 196 10.90 -4.92 15.50
N LEU A 197 10.31 -4.25 16.49
CA LEU A 197 10.13 -2.80 16.48
C LEU A 197 11.47 -2.04 16.49
N ALA A 198 12.44 -2.49 17.27
CA ALA A 198 13.78 -1.89 17.29
C ALA A 198 14.46 -1.99 15.91
N ILE A 199 14.37 -3.17 15.27
CA ILE A 199 14.90 -3.39 13.91
C ILE A 199 14.13 -2.53 12.89
N THR A 200 12.80 -2.49 12.95
CA THR A 200 11.98 -1.65 12.05
C THR A 200 12.34 -0.16 12.19
N SER A 201 12.53 0.34 13.42
CA SER A 201 12.98 1.72 13.65
C SER A 201 14.33 2.00 12.98
N TYR A 202 15.31 1.11 13.15
CA TYR A 202 16.60 1.21 12.49
C TYR A 202 16.48 1.23 10.95
N LEU A 203 15.66 0.34 10.39
CA LEU A 203 15.43 0.27 8.94
C LEU A 203 14.77 1.54 8.39
N LEU A 204 13.77 2.09 9.09
CA LEU A 204 13.12 3.35 8.72
C LEU A 204 14.08 4.54 8.77
N ILE A 205 14.92 4.63 9.81
CA ILE A 205 15.95 5.67 9.89
C ILE A 205 16.91 5.55 8.71
N LYS A 206 17.39 4.33 8.42
CA LYS A 206 18.29 4.08 7.29
C LYS A 206 17.64 4.42 5.95
N GLU A 207 16.38 4.07 5.75
CA GLU A 207 15.61 4.43 4.55
C GLU A 207 15.63 5.94 4.30
N HIS A 208 15.34 6.74 5.33
CA HIS A 208 15.31 8.20 5.24
C HIS A 208 16.68 8.88 5.15
N LEU A 209 17.76 8.19 5.55
CA LEU A 209 19.14 8.66 5.41
C LEU A 209 19.72 8.36 4.03
N MET A 210 19.22 7.33 3.32
CA MET A 210 19.69 6.97 1.98
C MET A 210 19.20 7.92 0.88
N VAL A 211 18.19 8.74 1.17
CA VAL A 211 17.54 9.61 0.18
C VAL A 211 17.55 11.05 0.68
N SER A 212 18.02 11.97 -0.15
CA SER A 212 17.96 13.40 0.12
C SER A 212 17.28 14.14 -1.04
N PRO A 213 16.83 15.39 -0.84
CA PRO A 213 16.31 16.20 -1.94
C PRO A 213 17.31 16.40 -3.09
N GLU A 214 18.61 16.33 -2.79
CA GLU A 214 19.71 16.53 -3.74
C GLU A 214 20.17 15.21 -4.38
N ASP A 215 19.93 14.06 -3.74
CA ASP A 215 20.33 12.74 -4.21
C ASP A 215 19.22 11.69 -4.01
N LEU A 216 18.59 11.32 -5.14
CA LEU A 216 17.58 10.27 -5.22
C LEU A 216 18.13 8.95 -5.78
N SER A 217 19.45 8.81 -5.95
CA SER A 217 20.08 7.63 -6.59
C SER A 217 19.73 6.31 -5.91
N ASN A 218 19.60 6.33 -4.58
CA ASN A 218 19.28 5.14 -3.77
C ASN A 218 17.79 4.92 -3.54
N LEU A 219 16.90 5.69 -4.19
CA LEU A 219 15.46 5.65 -3.95
C LEU A 219 14.85 4.27 -4.23
N ASN A 220 15.34 3.53 -5.23
CA ASN A 220 14.88 2.15 -5.48
C ASN A 220 15.29 1.17 -4.37
N VAL A 221 16.48 1.33 -3.79
CA VAL A 221 16.96 0.49 -2.68
C VAL A 221 16.18 0.81 -1.41
N ALA A 222 16.00 2.10 -1.12
CA ALA A 222 15.16 2.58 -0.02
C ALA A 222 13.73 2.04 -0.16
N PHE A 223 13.13 2.17 -1.35
CA PHE A 223 11.76 1.72 -1.59
C PHE A 223 11.61 0.19 -1.55
N PHE A 224 12.30 -0.57 -2.40
CA PHE A 224 12.03 -2.00 -2.55
C PHE A 224 12.62 -2.86 -1.43
N ASN A 225 13.87 -2.61 -1.04
CA ASN A 225 14.57 -3.50 -0.11
C ASN A 225 14.17 -3.20 1.33
N MET A 226 14.18 -1.93 1.76
CA MET A 226 13.89 -1.61 3.17
C MET A 226 12.44 -1.93 3.54
N ASN A 227 11.47 -1.57 2.70
CA ASN A 227 10.06 -1.92 2.97
C ASN A 227 9.80 -3.43 2.90
N GLY A 228 10.53 -4.15 2.04
CA GLY A 228 10.52 -5.62 2.04
C GLY A 228 11.04 -6.20 3.36
N TYR A 229 12.17 -5.68 3.87
CA TYR A 229 12.72 -6.10 5.15
C TYR A 229 11.81 -5.76 6.33
N ILE A 230 11.25 -4.55 6.38
CA ILE A 230 10.29 -4.13 7.42
C ILE A 230 9.10 -5.09 7.47
N SER A 231 8.55 -5.46 6.30
CA SER A 231 7.43 -6.41 6.21
C SER A 231 7.76 -7.75 6.87
N ILE A 232 8.93 -8.32 6.54
CA ILE A 232 9.39 -9.62 7.04
C ILE A 232 9.68 -9.54 8.55
N VAL A 233 10.36 -8.48 8.99
CA VAL A 233 10.72 -8.26 10.40
C VAL A 233 9.48 -8.17 11.27
N VAL A 234 8.49 -7.35 10.89
CA VAL A 234 7.24 -7.20 11.64
C VAL A 234 6.45 -8.52 11.64
N PHE A 235 6.35 -9.20 10.50
CA PHE A 235 5.67 -10.50 10.41
C PHE A 235 6.30 -11.55 11.32
N LEU A 236 7.63 -11.75 11.24
CA LEU A 236 8.34 -12.72 12.07
C LEU A 236 8.28 -12.35 13.55
N GLY A 237 8.39 -11.06 13.88
CA GLY A 237 8.27 -10.57 15.25
C GLY A 237 6.94 -10.94 15.89
N ILE A 238 5.83 -10.70 15.17
CA ILE A 238 4.49 -11.09 15.62
C ILE A 238 4.35 -12.61 15.69
N MET A 239 4.78 -13.33 14.65
CA MET A 239 4.67 -14.79 14.59
C MET A 239 5.39 -15.47 15.75
N VAL A 240 6.64 -15.09 16.03
CA VAL A 240 7.43 -15.64 17.14
C VAL A 240 6.84 -15.24 18.49
N SER A 241 6.33 -14.01 18.62
CA SER A 241 5.66 -13.53 19.83
C SER A 241 4.37 -14.31 20.16
N ILE A 242 3.66 -14.81 19.15
CA ILE A 242 2.47 -15.66 19.33
C ILE A 242 2.83 -17.11 19.71
N LEU A 243 3.98 -17.61 19.22
CA LEU A 243 4.39 -19.01 19.40
C LEU A 243 5.07 -19.29 20.74
N ILE A 244 5.71 -18.29 21.34
CA ILE A 244 6.34 -18.33 22.67
C ILE A 244 5.37 -17.72 23.66
#